data_AF-A0AAN9YY61-F1
#
_entry.id   AF-A0AAN9YY61-F1
#
_cell.length_a   1.000
_cell.length_b   1.000
_cell.length_c   1.000
_cell.angle_alpha   90.00
_cell.angle_beta   90.00
_cell.angle_gamma   90.00
#
_symmetry.space_group_name_H-M   'P 1'
#
loop_
_entity.id
_entity.type
_entity.pdbx_description
1 polymer ?
#
loop_
_entity_poly.entity_id
_entity_poly.type
_entity_poly.pdbx_seq_one_letter_code
_entity_poly.pdbx_strand_id
1 'polypeptide(L)'
;MGVLFPDNVLGIHSNMCFSNSALTILKEMISHLWPSLFYNENEIPHLRSFGERLPFILEETGYMHLQATKPDTIGTALSDSPAGLAAYILEKFSTWTNPDWRFLPDGGLTQKYTLTNLLDNVMIYWVTDTMTSSMRLYSETFSRAQLSMDLDRVQCLVPTACAIFPNTLRIQYQPAFLLRDKFPNLVQVSNIQRGGHFPAFEEPSLLSDDIWSAVGKMMKLPDH
;
A
#
# COMPACT_ATOMS: atom_id res chain seq x y z
N MET A 1 3.50 14.11 5.53
CA MET A 1 3.99 15.40 4.97
C MET A 1 2.87 16.32 4.53
N GLY A 2 2.06 16.01 3.51
CA GLY A 2 1.02 16.95 3.03
C GLY A 2 -0.04 17.35 4.05
N VAL A 3 -0.30 16.52 5.07
CA VAL A 3 -1.17 16.88 6.20
C VAL A 3 -0.50 17.85 7.18
N LEU A 4 0.80 17.65 7.46
CA LEU A 4 1.52 18.40 8.50
C LEU A 4 2.12 19.71 7.98
N PHE A 5 2.46 19.77 6.69
CA PHE A 5 3.14 20.89 6.06
C PHE A 5 2.49 21.23 4.71
N PRO A 6 1.21 21.64 4.69
CA PRO A 6 0.49 21.91 3.45
C PRO A 6 1.13 23.03 2.63
N ASP A 7 1.69 24.05 3.29
CA ASP A 7 2.32 25.21 2.62
C ASP A 7 3.62 24.85 1.89
N ASN A 8 4.25 23.73 2.25
CA ASN A 8 5.51 23.27 1.67
C ASN A 8 5.34 22.13 0.67
N VAL A 9 4.11 21.60 0.52
CA VAL A 9 3.83 20.43 -0.32
C VAL A 9 2.84 20.83 -1.41
N LEU A 10 3.37 21.04 -2.62
CA LEU A 10 2.56 21.45 -3.78
C LEU A 10 1.61 20.36 -4.30
N GLY A 11 1.92 19.08 -4.02
CA GLY A 11 1.06 17.97 -4.38
C GLY A 11 1.61 16.62 -3.92
N ILE A 12 0.74 15.61 -3.90
CA ILE A 12 1.08 14.24 -3.51
C ILE A 12 0.65 13.27 -4.61
N HIS A 13 1.56 12.38 -5.01
CA HIS A 13 1.22 11.17 -5.73
C HIS A 13 1.40 9.97 -4.80
N SER A 14 0.41 9.07 -4.77
CA SER A 14 0.50 7.83 -4.00
C SER A 14 -0.03 6.66 -4.80
N ASN A 15 0.71 5.55 -4.80
CA ASN A 15 0.27 4.26 -5.33
C ASN A 15 -0.33 3.33 -4.26
N MET A 16 -0.54 3.84 -3.05
CA MET A 16 -1.16 3.14 -1.92
C MET A 16 -2.09 4.12 -1.19
N CYS A 17 -3.15 4.53 -1.88
CA CYS A 17 -4.15 5.42 -1.29
C CYS A 17 -5.18 4.61 -0.50
N PHE A 18 -5.32 4.94 0.78
CA PHE A 18 -6.37 4.43 1.63
C PHE A 18 -6.81 5.50 2.63
N SER A 19 -8.05 5.39 3.10
CA SER A 19 -8.65 6.17 4.17
C SER A 19 -9.22 5.21 5.21
N ASN A 20 -8.75 5.31 6.44
CA ASN A 20 -9.22 4.52 7.58
C ASN A 20 -10.09 5.34 8.54
N SER A 21 -10.66 6.47 8.08
CA SER A 21 -11.53 7.27 8.92
C SER A 21 -12.80 6.48 9.31
N ALA A 22 -13.33 6.72 10.51
CA ALA A 22 -14.57 6.07 10.96
C ALA A 22 -15.75 6.31 9.99
N LEU A 23 -15.79 7.49 9.36
CA LEU A 23 -16.77 7.81 8.33
C LEU A 23 -16.58 6.95 7.07
N THR A 24 -15.33 6.76 6.64
CA THR A 24 -15.01 5.91 5.49
C THR A 24 -15.40 4.46 5.76
N ILE A 25 -15.10 3.93 6.96
CA ILE A 25 -15.50 2.57 7.35
C ILE A 25 -17.02 2.43 7.33
N LEU A 26 -17.76 3.40 7.87
CA LEU A 26 -19.23 3.39 7.84
C LEU A 26 -19.77 3.43 6.41
N LYS A 27 -19.24 4.33 5.57
CA LYS A 27 -19.62 4.42 4.15
C LYS A 27 -19.31 3.13 3.41
N GLU A 28 -18.16 2.53 3.68
CA GLU A 28 -17.76 1.25 3.11
C GLU A 28 -18.76 0.15 3.50
N MET A 29 -19.13 0.03 4.78
CA MET A 29 -20.16 -0.91 5.23
C MET A 29 -21.50 -0.70 4.54
N ILE A 30 -21.99 0.53 4.45
CA ILE A 30 -23.26 0.86 3.76
C ILE A 30 -23.16 0.52 2.27
N SER A 31 -22.02 0.80 1.64
CA SER A 31 -21.79 0.54 0.23
C SER A 31 -21.80 -0.96 -0.12
N HIS A 32 -21.46 -1.84 0.84
CA HIS A 32 -21.58 -3.29 0.67
C HIS A 32 -23.04 -3.78 0.81
N LEU A 33 -23.87 -3.08 1.58
CA LEU A 33 -25.29 -3.41 1.73
C LEU A 33 -26.12 -2.97 0.51
N TRP A 34 -25.76 -1.83 -0.10
CA TRP A 34 -26.42 -1.32 -1.30
C TRP A 34 -25.40 -0.94 -2.41
N PRO A 35 -24.73 -1.92 -3.05
CA PRO A 35 -23.67 -1.65 -4.03
C PRO A 35 -24.14 -0.79 -5.21
N SER A 36 -25.37 -1.02 -5.70
CA SER A 36 -25.94 -0.30 -6.84
C SER A 36 -26.15 1.20 -6.62
N LEU A 37 -26.13 1.67 -5.36
CA LEU A 37 -26.28 3.09 -5.04
C LEU A 37 -24.94 3.85 -5.10
N PHE A 38 -23.81 3.15 -4.91
CA PHE A 38 -22.49 3.76 -4.73
C PHE A 38 -21.49 3.41 -5.83
N TYR A 39 -21.73 2.33 -6.56
CA TYR A 39 -20.79 1.80 -7.56
C TYR A 39 -21.43 1.67 -8.92
N ASN A 40 -20.66 1.97 -9.96
CA ASN A 40 -21.04 1.65 -11.32
C ASN A 40 -20.90 0.14 -11.55
N GLU A 41 -21.64 -0.42 -12.51
CA GLU A 41 -21.61 -1.87 -12.82
C GLU A 41 -20.19 -2.43 -13.06
N ASN A 42 -19.27 -1.61 -13.57
CA ASN A 42 -17.87 -1.97 -13.82
C ASN A 42 -16.98 -2.00 -12.56
N GLU A 43 -17.41 -1.37 -11.47
CA GLU A 43 -16.67 -1.28 -10.21
C GLU A 43 -17.07 -2.38 -9.22
N ILE A 44 -18.27 -2.94 -9.39
CA ILE A 44 -18.82 -4.01 -8.55
C ILE A 44 -17.93 -5.27 -8.51
N PRO A 45 -17.32 -5.74 -9.62
CA PRO A 45 -16.43 -6.91 -9.58
C PRO A 45 -15.16 -6.73 -8.74
N HIS A 46 -14.74 -5.48 -8.50
CA HIS A 46 -13.58 -5.17 -7.68
C HIS A 46 -13.92 -5.08 -6.18
N LEU A 47 -15.20 -5.05 -5.84
CA LEU A 47 -15.67 -5.07 -4.46
C LEU A 47 -15.71 -6.50 -3.95
N ARG A 48 -14.69 -6.84 -3.18
CA ARG A 48 -14.69 -8.07 -2.41
C ARG A 48 -15.52 -7.89 -1.15
N SER A 49 -16.38 -8.87 -0.89
CA SER A 49 -17.19 -8.87 0.32
C SER A 49 -16.30 -8.87 1.57
N PHE A 50 -16.82 -8.34 2.68
CA PHE A 50 -16.16 -8.43 3.99
C PHE A 50 -15.74 -9.86 4.34
N GLY A 51 -16.52 -10.87 3.93
CA GLY A 51 -16.25 -12.29 4.18
C GLY A 51 -15.00 -12.82 3.47
N GLU A 52 -14.61 -12.23 2.34
CA GLU A 52 -13.36 -12.58 1.63
C GLU A 52 -12.17 -11.76 2.10
N ARG A 53 -12.40 -10.52 2.56
CA ARG A 53 -11.34 -9.61 3.02
C ARG A 53 -10.76 -10.01 4.36
N LEU A 54 -11.60 -10.37 5.34
CA LEU A 54 -11.15 -10.63 6.71
C LEU A 54 -10.19 -11.83 6.81
N PRO A 55 -10.45 -12.99 6.18
CA PRO A 55 -9.50 -14.11 6.19
C PRO A 55 -8.16 -13.72 5.55
N PHE A 56 -8.19 -13.01 4.42
CA PHE A 56 -6.97 -12.55 3.76
C PHE A 56 -6.15 -11.59 4.64
N ILE A 57 -6.80 -10.65 5.32
CA ILE A 57 -6.14 -9.75 6.28
C ILE A 57 -5.47 -10.59 7.39
N LEU A 58 -6.18 -11.54 7.96
CA LEU A 58 -5.65 -12.38 9.03
C LEU A 58 -4.47 -13.24 8.57
N GLU A 59 -4.56 -13.84 7.37
CA GLU A 59 -3.47 -14.61 6.76
C GLU A 59 -2.23 -13.75 6.48
N GLU A 60 -2.41 -12.53 5.98
CA GLU A 60 -1.31 -11.73 5.42
C GLU A 60 -0.68 -10.73 6.39
N THR A 61 -1.29 -10.48 7.56
CA THR A 61 -0.81 -9.47 8.54
C THR A 61 0.04 -10.03 9.66
N GLY A 62 0.36 -11.33 9.66
CA GLY A 62 1.21 -11.95 10.69
C GLY A 62 2.59 -11.28 10.84
N TYR A 63 3.21 -10.93 9.70
CA TYR A 63 4.49 -10.20 9.69
C TYR A 63 4.37 -8.83 10.40
N MET A 64 3.31 -8.08 10.08
CA MET A 64 3.05 -6.75 10.62
C MET A 64 2.80 -6.82 12.13
N HIS A 65 2.04 -7.81 12.61
CA HIS A 65 1.78 -7.98 14.04
C HIS A 65 3.07 -8.30 14.82
N LEU A 66 3.90 -9.20 14.29
CA LEU A 66 5.18 -9.55 14.93
C LEU A 66 6.15 -8.35 14.95
N GLN A 67 6.27 -7.61 13.85
CA GLN A 67 7.13 -6.44 13.75
C GLN A 67 6.65 -5.26 14.60
N ALA A 68 5.34 -5.08 14.74
CA ALA A 68 4.77 -4.04 15.60
C ALA A 68 5.01 -4.29 17.10
N THR A 69 5.20 -5.55 17.51
CA THR A 69 5.24 -5.92 18.93
C THR A 69 6.61 -6.37 19.44
N LYS A 70 7.37 -7.10 18.62
CA LYS A 70 8.66 -7.72 18.99
C LYS A 70 9.70 -7.60 17.85
N PRO A 71 9.95 -6.40 17.28
CA PRO A 71 10.84 -6.23 16.14
C PRO A 71 12.26 -6.74 16.40
N ASP A 72 12.82 -6.46 17.58
CA ASP A 72 14.18 -6.88 17.96
C ASP A 72 14.35 -8.40 18.06
N THR A 73 13.29 -9.13 18.44
CA THR A 73 13.34 -10.59 18.54
C THR A 73 13.40 -11.24 17.17
N ILE A 74 12.48 -10.88 16.27
CA ILE A 74 12.48 -11.42 14.90
C ILE A 74 13.66 -10.89 14.10
N GLY A 75 14.02 -9.62 14.29
CA GLY A 75 15.14 -8.97 13.62
C GLY A 75 16.47 -9.66 13.91
N THR A 76 16.74 -10.02 15.17
CA THR A 76 17.96 -10.77 15.55
C THR A 76 18.08 -12.10 14.79
N ALA A 77 16.97 -12.84 14.64
CA ALA A 77 16.97 -14.12 13.92
C ALA A 77 17.23 -13.94 12.41
N LEU A 78 16.77 -12.83 11.82
CA LEU A 78 16.93 -12.55 10.39
C LEU A 78 18.29 -11.94 10.07
N SER A 79 18.89 -11.18 11.00
CA SER A 79 20.25 -10.64 10.85
C SER A 79 21.32 -11.76 10.86
N ASP A 80 21.08 -12.87 11.56
CA ASP A 80 22.07 -13.98 11.65
C ASP A 80 21.93 -15.02 10.51
N SER A 81 20.80 -15.04 9.81
CA SER A 81 20.49 -16.07 8.78
C SER A 81 20.18 -15.44 7.42
N PRO A 82 21.08 -15.52 6.42
CA PRO A 82 20.83 -14.96 5.10
C PRO A 82 19.69 -15.71 4.38
N ALA A 83 19.55 -17.02 4.62
CA ALA A 83 18.43 -17.79 4.09
C ALA A 83 17.10 -17.38 4.75
N GLY A 84 17.11 -17.13 6.06
CA GLY A 84 15.95 -16.62 6.80
C GLY A 84 15.53 -15.23 6.30
N LEU A 85 16.49 -14.32 6.13
CA LEU A 85 16.27 -12.98 5.60
C LEU A 85 15.67 -13.02 4.20
N ALA A 86 16.27 -13.80 3.29
CA ALA A 86 15.79 -13.94 1.92
C ALA A 86 14.37 -14.51 1.89
N ALA A 87 14.10 -15.60 2.62
CA ALA A 87 12.75 -16.17 2.66
C ALA A 87 11.70 -15.17 3.18
N TYR A 88 12.04 -14.41 4.23
CA TYR A 88 11.14 -13.45 4.85
C TYR A 88 10.80 -12.26 3.94
N ILE A 89 11.77 -11.77 3.16
CA ILE A 89 11.57 -10.66 2.20
C ILE A 89 10.90 -11.15 0.91
N LEU A 90 11.40 -12.25 0.33
CA LEU A 90 10.97 -12.72 -0.99
C LEU A 90 9.52 -13.21 -0.99
N GLU A 91 9.02 -13.76 0.12
CA GLU A 91 7.61 -14.11 0.26
C GLU A 91 6.69 -12.92 -0.06
N LYS A 92 7.08 -11.69 0.36
CA LYS A 92 6.31 -10.48 0.06
C LYS A 92 6.34 -10.11 -1.42
N PHE A 93 7.47 -10.27 -2.10
CA PHE A 93 7.55 -10.09 -3.55
C PHE A 93 6.72 -11.10 -4.33
N SER A 94 6.45 -12.29 -3.78
CA SER A 94 5.46 -13.22 -4.33
C SER A 94 4.03 -12.71 -4.11
N THR A 95 3.61 -12.69 -2.84
CA THR A 95 2.20 -12.52 -2.49
C THR A 95 1.67 -11.13 -2.82
N TRP A 96 2.48 -10.08 -2.65
CA TRP A 96 2.05 -8.71 -2.89
C TRP A 96 2.13 -8.28 -4.36
N THR A 97 2.82 -9.06 -5.21
CA THR A 97 2.79 -8.88 -6.67
C THR A 97 1.53 -9.52 -7.26
N ASN A 98 1.24 -10.77 -6.85
CA ASN A 98 -0.02 -11.44 -7.16
C ASN A 98 -0.36 -12.47 -6.08
N PRO A 99 -1.49 -12.31 -5.36
CA PRO A 99 -1.87 -13.23 -4.29
C PRO A 99 -2.09 -14.68 -4.73
N ASP A 100 -2.32 -14.93 -6.01
CA ASP A 100 -2.48 -16.27 -6.57
C ASP A 100 -1.13 -17.02 -6.71
N TRP A 101 0.00 -16.31 -6.64
CA TRP A 101 1.34 -16.92 -6.71
C TRP A 101 1.71 -17.71 -5.45
N ARG A 102 0.99 -17.53 -4.34
CA ARG A 102 1.12 -18.37 -3.13
C ARG A 102 0.90 -19.86 -3.40
N PHE A 103 0.17 -20.20 -4.47
CA PHE A 103 -0.12 -21.58 -4.86
C PHE A 103 0.88 -22.15 -5.88
N LEU A 104 1.83 -21.33 -6.35
CA LEU A 104 2.89 -21.79 -7.25
C LEU A 104 4.03 -22.43 -6.44
N PRO A 105 4.64 -23.52 -6.94
CA PRO A 105 5.71 -24.22 -6.24
C PRO A 105 6.98 -23.37 -6.05
N ASP A 106 7.19 -22.37 -6.91
CA ASP A 106 8.32 -21.44 -6.89
C ASP A 106 7.93 -20.03 -6.37
N GLY A 107 6.68 -19.85 -5.93
CA GLY A 107 6.14 -18.55 -5.52
C GLY A 107 6.05 -17.51 -6.64
N GLY A 108 6.21 -17.89 -7.91
CA GLY A 108 6.14 -16.96 -9.05
C GLY A 108 7.20 -15.85 -9.05
N LEU A 109 8.28 -15.97 -8.26
CA LEU A 109 9.26 -14.89 -8.07
C LEU A 109 9.93 -14.42 -9.36
N THR A 110 10.10 -15.32 -10.33
CA THR A 110 10.75 -15.02 -11.61
C THR A 110 9.79 -14.56 -12.71
N GLN A 111 8.49 -14.40 -12.41
CA GLN A 111 7.49 -13.98 -13.39
C GLN A 111 7.59 -12.49 -13.74
N LYS A 112 7.98 -11.66 -12.76
CA LYS A 112 8.11 -10.20 -12.90
C LYS A 112 9.50 -9.66 -12.64
N TYR A 113 10.31 -10.39 -11.88
CA TYR A 113 11.64 -9.95 -11.47
C TYR A 113 12.69 -10.95 -11.92
N THR A 114 13.91 -10.47 -12.09
CA THR A 114 15.06 -11.38 -12.14
C THR A 114 15.52 -11.69 -10.71
N LEU A 115 16.17 -12.84 -10.52
CA LEU A 115 16.75 -13.17 -9.22
C LEU A 115 17.79 -12.15 -8.77
N THR A 116 18.55 -11.56 -9.70
CA THR A 116 19.50 -10.48 -9.39
C THR A 116 18.78 -9.28 -8.80
N ASN A 117 17.69 -8.81 -9.44
CA ASN A 117 16.94 -7.66 -8.94
C ASN A 117 16.40 -7.90 -7.53
N LEU A 118 15.88 -9.10 -7.27
CA LEU A 118 15.36 -9.48 -5.95
C LEU A 118 16.49 -9.54 -4.91
N LEU A 119 17.63 -10.14 -5.27
CA LEU A 119 18.79 -10.23 -4.40
C LEU A 119 19.43 -8.87 -4.16
N ASP A 120 19.40 -7.93 -5.10
CA ASP A 120 19.88 -6.56 -4.87
C ASP A 120 19.11 -5.92 -3.70
N ASN A 121 17.79 -6.10 -3.63
CA ASN A 121 16.99 -5.62 -2.51
C ASN A 121 17.38 -6.33 -1.20
N VAL A 122 17.46 -7.67 -1.20
CA VAL A 122 17.85 -8.45 -0.01
C VAL A 122 19.25 -8.06 0.47
N MET A 123 20.17 -7.82 -0.45
CA MET A 123 21.55 -7.45 -0.15
C MET A 123 21.63 -6.08 0.53
N ILE A 124 20.77 -5.12 0.19
CA ILE A 124 20.69 -3.85 0.93
C ILE A 124 20.41 -4.12 2.42
N TYR A 125 19.44 -4.97 2.75
CA TYR A 125 19.14 -5.32 4.15
C TYR A 125 20.28 -6.09 4.82
N TRP A 126 20.86 -7.07 4.10
CA TRP A 126 21.92 -7.93 4.63
C TRP A 126 23.21 -7.16 4.93
N VAL A 127 23.75 -6.42 3.96
CA VAL A 127 25.06 -5.76 4.11
C VAL A 127 25.04 -4.57 5.04
N THR A 128 23.86 -3.95 5.23
CA THR A 128 23.71 -2.81 6.15
C THR A 128 23.26 -3.23 7.54
N ASP A 129 22.93 -4.51 7.74
CA ASP A 129 22.33 -5.05 8.97
C ASP A 129 21.13 -4.22 9.47
N THR A 130 20.26 -3.83 8.54
CA THR A 130 19.15 -2.90 8.83
C THR A 130 17.80 -3.59 9.03
N MET A 131 17.76 -4.93 9.02
CA MET A 131 16.49 -5.66 9.15
C MET A 131 15.79 -5.40 10.49
N THR A 132 16.54 -5.38 11.60
CA THR A 132 15.97 -5.03 12.91
C THR A 132 15.50 -3.58 12.96
N SER A 133 16.31 -2.64 12.46
CA SER A 133 15.95 -1.22 12.48
C SER A 133 14.76 -0.87 11.60
N SER A 134 14.59 -1.53 10.45
CA SER A 134 13.45 -1.30 9.56
C SER A 134 12.13 -1.75 10.21
N MET A 135 12.16 -2.88 10.93
CA MET A 135 11.00 -3.42 11.64
C MET A 135 10.55 -2.55 12.82
N ARG A 136 11.46 -1.84 13.49
CA ARG A 136 11.10 -0.92 14.60
C ARG A 136 10.14 0.18 14.16
N LEU A 137 10.14 0.58 12.88
CA LEU A 137 9.16 1.53 12.34
C LEU A 137 7.72 1.06 12.56
N TYR A 138 7.45 -0.25 12.45
CA TYR A 138 6.13 -0.81 12.75
C TYR A 138 5.78 -0.61 14.22
N SER A 139 6.71 -0.91 15.14
CA SER A 139 6.46 -0.75 16.57
C SER A 139 6.17 0.69 16.97
N GLU A 140 6.91 1.64 16.41
CA GLU A 140 6.65 3.07 16.62
C GLU A 140 5.31 3.51 16.01
N THR A 141 4.99 3.02 14.81
CA THR A 141 3.75 3.37 14.10
C THR A 141 2.50 2.88 14.85
N PHE A 142 2.58 1.71 15.48
CA PHE A 142 1.49 1.13 16.28
C PHE A 142 1.56 1.51 17.77
N SER A 143 2.45 2.42 18.15
CA SER A 143 2.52 2.92 19.53
C SER A 143 1.26 3.71 19.89
N ARG A 144 0.88 3.71 21.17
CA ARG A 144 -0.27 4.49 21.65
C ARG A 144 -0.12 5.99 21.36
N ALA A 145 1.12 6.50 21.48
CA ALA A 145 1.42 7.90 21.19
C ALA A 145 1.12 8.22 19.72
N GLN A 146 1.62 7.40 18.79
CA GLN A 146 1.37 7.60 17.36
C GLN A 146 -0.11 7.50 17.01
N LEU A 147 -0.79 6.45 17.49
CA LEU A 147 -2.21 6.23 17.23
C LEU A 147 -3.09 7.35 17.81
N SER A 148 -2.68 7.97 18.93
CA SER A 148 -3.41 9.08 19.55
C SER A 148 -3.40 10.37 18.75
N MET A 149 -2.47 10.53 17.79
CA MET A 149 -2.48 11.68 16.87
C MET A 149 -3.65 11.61 15.88
N ASP A 150 -4.24 10.43 15.69
CA ASP A 150 -5.45 10.21 14.87
C ASP A 150 -5.35 10.86 13.49
N LEU A 151 -4.17 10.75 12.87
CA LEU A 151 -3.85 11.43 11.63
C LEU A 151 -4.84 11.05 10.53
N ASP A 152 -5.40 9.85 10.54
CA ASP A 152 -6.39 9.37 9.58
C ASP A 152 -7.65 10.26 9.52
N ARG A 153 -8.04 10.92 10.62
CA ARG A 153 -9.16 11.89 10.60
C ARG A 153 -8.81 13.23 9.99
N VAL A 154 -7.54 13.61 9.96
CA VAL A 154 -7.12 14.92 9.45
C VAL A 154 -7.06 14.87 7.93
N GLN A 155 -7.82 15.74 7.27
CA GLN A 155 -7.86 15.80 5.81
C GLN A 155 -6.57 16.34 5.22
N CYS A 156 -6.20 15.79 4.07
CA CYS A 156 -5.06 16.22 3.28
C CYS A 156 -5.53 17.20 2.21
N LEU A 157 -5.34 18.50 2.47
CA LEU A 157 -5.83 19.58 1.60
C LEU A 157 -4.95 19.81 0.36
N VAL A 158 -3.74 19.26 0.33
CA VAL A 158 -2.87 19.40 -0.85
C VAL A 158 -3.42 18.59 -2.04
N PRO A 159 -3.25 19.08 -3.28
CA PRO A 159 -3.64 18.35 -4.48
C PRO A 159 -3.05 16.92 -4.49
N THR A 160 -3.92 15.92 -4.57
CA THR A 160 -3.52 14.51 -4.45
C THR A 160 -3.89 13.71 -5.70
N ALA A 161 -2.99 12.82 -6.14
CA ALA A 161 -3.23 11.83 -7.18
C ALA A 161 -3.01 10.42 -6.62
N CYS A 162 -3.88 9.50 -7.02
CA CYS A 162 -3.87 8.11 -6.58
C CYS A 162 -3.77 7.17 -7.77
N ALA A 163 -2.74 6.31 -7.77
CA ALA A 163 -2.60 5.21 -8.70
C ALA A 163 -3.04 3.91 -8.03
N ILE A 164 -4.06 3.26 -8.58
CA ILE A 164 -4.62 2.02 -8.04
C ILE A 164 -4.19 0.87 -8.94
N PHE A 165 -3.35 -0.01 -8.41
CA PHE A 165 -2.89 -1.22 -9.09
C PHE A 165 -3.74 -2.43 -8.67
N PRO A 166 -4.08 -3.34 -9.60
CA PRO A 166 -5.11 -4.35 -9.37
C PRO A 166 -4.74 -5.38 -8.30
N ASN A 167 -3.44 -5.67 -8.14
CA ASN A 167 -2.94 -6.62 -7.16
C ASN A 167 -2.29 -5.95 -5.94
N THR A 168 -2.26 -4.61 -5.84
CA THR A 168 -1.78 -3.93 -4.62
C THR A 168 -2.71 -4.32 -3.49
N LEU A 169 -2.25 -5.27 -2.66
CA LEU A 169 -2.95 -5.82 -1.49
C LEU A 169 -4.47 -5.86 -1.73
N ARG A 170 -4.95 -6.81 -2.56
CA ARG A 170 -6.35 -7.04 -3.06
C ARG A 170 -7.53 -6.58 -2.17
N ILE A 171 -7.30 -6.39 -0.88
CA ILE A 171 -8.19 -5.89 0.18
C ILE A 171 -8.26 -4.35 0.32
N GLN A 172 -7.33 -3.58 -0.26
CA GLN A 172 -7.19 -2.13 -0.06
C GLN A 172 -7.74 -1.28 -1.22
N TYR A 173 -8.43 -1.88 -2.19
CA TYR A 173 -9.13 -1.10 -3.21
C TYR A 173 -10.20 -0.22 -2.54
N GLN A 174 -10.02 1.10 -2.67
CA GLN A 174 -11.01 2.09 -2.27
C GLN A 174 -11.38 2.97 -3.47
N PRO A 175 -12.68 3.10 -3.79
CA PRO A 175 -13.15 4.00 -4.85
C PRO A 175 -12.89 5.47 -4.50
N ALA A 176 -12.92 6.32 -5.52
CA ALA A 176 -12.64 7.75 -5.38
C ALA A 176 -13.53 8.45 -4.33
N PHE A 177 -14.78 8.02 -4.14
CA PHE A 177 -15.67 8.65 -3.15
C PHE A 177 -15.26 8.38 -1.69
N LEU A 178 -14.65 7.22 -1.41
CA LEU A 178 -14.09 6.91 -0.09
C LEU A 178 -12.76 7.62 0.12
N LEU A 179 -11.91 7.64 -0.92
CA LEU A 179 -10.63 8.35 -0.88
C LEU A 179 -10.80 9.85 -0.62
N ARG A 180 -11.88 10.46 -1.12
CA ARG A 180 -12.20 11.87 -0.88
C ARG A 180 -12.45 12.22 0.58
N ASP A 181 -12.76 11.27 1.45
CA ASP A 181 -12.89 11.54 2.89
C ASP A 181 -11.57 12.01 3.48
N LYS A 182 -10.46 11.41 3.02
CA LYS A 182 -9.09 11.75 3.43
C LYS A 182 -8.45 12.81 2.54
N PHE A 183 -8.69 12.71 1.24
CA PHE A 183 -8.09 13.53 0.19
C PHE A 183 -9.17 14.33 -0.55
N PRO A 184 -9.70 15.42 0.03
CA PRO A 184 -10.76 16.21 -0.61
C PRO A 184 -10.35 16.74 -1.99
N ASN A 185 -9.09 17.15 -2.15
CA ASN A 185 -8.54 17.71 -3.39
C ASN A 185 -7.89 16.63 -4.27
N LEU A 186 -8.69 15.60 -4.61
CA LEU A 186 -8.26 14.48 -5.44
C LEU A 186 -8.30 14.86 -6.94
N VAL A 187 -7.13 15.04 -7.54
CA VAL A 187 -6.93 15.49 -8.92
C VAL A 187 -7.01 14.34 -9.93
N GLN A 188 -6.53 13.16 -9.54
CA GLN A 188 -6.45 12.00 -10.40
C GLN A 188 -6.65 10.73 -9.59
N VAL A 189 -7.47 9.83 -10.13
CA VAL A 189 -7.57 8.43 -9.68
C VAL A 189 -7.40 7.58 -10.92
N SER A 190 -6.29 6.85 -10.99
CA SER A 190 -5.96 6.02 -12.14
C SER A 190 -6.09 4.56 -11.76
N ASN A 191 -7.00 3.84 -12.42
CA ASN A 191 -7.07 2.38 -12.33
C ASN A 191 -6.11 1.80 -13.36
N ILE A 192 -4.96 1.30 -12.89
CA ILE A 192 -3.94 0.72 -13.75
C ILE A 192 -4.31 -0.73 -14.08
N GLN A 193 -3.98 -1.21 -15.28
CA GLN A 193 -4.45 -2.51 -15.78
C GLN A 193 -3.70 -3.71 -15.20
N ARG A 194 -2.46 -3.52 -14.73
CA ARG A 194 -1.59 -4.59 -14.22
C ARG A 194 -0.58 -4.05 -13.21
N GLY A 195 -0.09 -4.94 -12.36
CA GLY A 195 0.86 -4.66 -11.29
C GLY A 195 0.27 -4.88 -9.89
N GLY A 196 1.15 -5.03 -8.92
CA GLY A 196 0.89 -5.26 -7.52
C GLY A 196 1.42 -4.13 -6.65
N HIS A 197 1.89 -4.48 -5.47
CA HIS A 197 2.30 -3.53 -4.43
C HIS A 197 3.62 -2.81 -4.73
N PHE A 198 4.45 -3.33 -5.64
CA PHE A 198 5.75 -2.75 -5.97
C PHE A 198 5.75 -2.13 -7.38
N PRO A 199 4.85 -1.19 -7.71
CA PRO A 199 4.63 -0.77 -9.10
C PRO A 199 5.86 -0.15 -9.76
N ALA A 200 6.69 0.57 -9.01
CA ALA A 200 7.93 1.14 -9.51
C ALA A 200 8.94 0.07 -9.97
N PHE A 201 8.86 -1.13 -9.38
CA PHE A 201 9.76 -2.24 -9.64
C PHE A 201 9.15 -3.25 -10.62
N GLU A 202 7.83 -3.42 -10.60
CA GLU A 202 7.08 -4.32 -11.48
C GLU A 202 6.80 -3.72 -12.86
N GLU A 203 6.33 -2.47 -12.89
CA GLU A 203 5.82 -1.80 -14.09
C GLU A 203 6.28 -0.32 -14.09
N PRO A 204 7.60 -0.07 -14.17
CA PRO A 204 8.18 1.26 -13.99
C PRO A 204 7.59 2.30 -14.95
N SER A 205 7.37 1.91 -16.21
CA SER A 205 6.78 2.79 -17.22
C SER A 205 5.36 3.23 -16.86
N LEU A 206 4.50 2.29 -16.43
CA LEU A 206 3.12 2.60 -16.06
C LEU A 206 3.04 3.57 -14.88
N LEU A 207 3.87 3.36 -13.85
CA LEU A 207 3.91 4.27 -12.72
C LEU A 207 4.47 5.64 -13.14
N SER A 208 5.54 5.67 -13.94
CA SER A 208 6.17 6.92 -14.36
C SER A 208 5.24 7.77 -15.22
N ASP A 209 4.51 7.17 -16.15
CA ASP A 209 3.55 7.87 -17.00
C ASP A 209 2.41 8.45 -16.16
N ASP A 210 1.94 7.72 -15.15
CA ASP A 210 0.90 8.19 -14.24
C ASP A 210 1.37 9.36 -13.37
N ILE A 211 2.60 9.30 -12.86
CA ILE A 211 3.23 10.40 -12.11
C ILE A 211 3.34 11.65 -12.98
N TRP A 212 3.85 11.54 -14.22
CA TRP A 212 3.97 12.68 -15.12
C TRP A 212 2.61 13.29 -15.48
N SER A 213 1.60 12.45 -15.70
CA SER A 213 0.22 12.89 -15.91
C SER A 213 -0.33 13.65 -14.70
N ALA A 214 -0.10 13.13 -13.49
CA ALA A 214 -0.53 13.75 -12.24
C ALA A 214 0.15 15.12 -12.02
N VAL A 215 1.47 15.19 -12.17
CA VAL A 215 2.24 16.45 -12.06
C VAL A 215 1.72 17.47 -13.07
N GLY A 216 1.51 17.05 -14.33
CA GLY A 216 0.98 17.93 -15.38
C GLY A 216 -0.43 18.47 -15.09
N LYS A 217 -1.25 17.76 -14.30
CA LYS A 217 -2.55 18.25 -13.83
C LYS A 217 -2.43 19.17 -12.63
N MET A 218 -1.57 18.82 -11.67
CA MET A 218 -1.33 19.64 -10.47
C MET A 218 -0.76 21.01 -10.83
N MET A 219 0.19 21.09 -11.78
CA MET A 219 0.78 22.35 -12.22
C MET A 219 -0.18 23.28 -12.98
N LYS A 220 -1.36 22.78 -13.41
CA LYS A 220 -2.39 23.60 -14.06
C LYS A 220 -3.40 24.17 -13.08
N LEU A 221 -3.38 23.73 -11.82
CA LEU A 221 -4.23 24.30 -10.79
C LEU A 221 -3.74 25.71 -10.48
N PRO A 222 -4.64 26.69 -10.26
CA PRO A 222 -4.24 28.02 -9.85
C PRO A 222 -3.50 27.94 -8.51
N ASP A 223 -2.43 28.72 -8.37
CA ASP A 223 -1.69 28.84 -7.11
C ASP A 223 -2.66 29.25 -5.99
N HIS A 224 -2.62 28.51 -4.88
CA HIS A 224 -3.43 28.75 -3.68
C HIS A 224 -2.87 29.92 -2.86
#